data_AF-A0A7C6YNG6-F1
#
_entry.id   AF-A0A7C6YNG6-F1
#
_cell.length_a   1.000
_cell.length_b   1.000
_cell.length_c   1.000
_cell.angle_alpha   90.00
_cell.angle_beta   90.00
_cell.angle_gamma   90.00
#
_symmetry.space_group_name_H-M   'P 1'
#
loop_
_entity.id
_entity.type
_entity.pdbx_description
1 polymer ?
#
loop_
_entity_poly.entity_id
_entity_poly.type
_entity_poly.pdbx_seq_one_letter_code
_entity_poly.pdbx_strand_id
1 'polypeptide(L)'
;MFVFVEKQISPSIFAIAEARARILATEAVNKAVRDKIAKNVQYKDLISIHKNSNGQVTLIQVNTIEINRLETETTLEVVKALQKVTMEGGILIPLGMVTGSKILAGFGPPIRISLYPVGTVKVNTTEAFEEAGINQTRHKIVLDIRSEIRIVQPLISTDVEVRTDVPIAETIIIGEVPRAILNWKSN
;
A
#
# COMPACT_ATOMS: atom_id res chain seq x y z
N MET A 1 39.92 16.66 -4.86
CA MET A 1 38.81 17.39 -5.54
C MET A 1 37.66 16.45 -5.88
N PHE A 2 37.90 15.33 -6.57
CA PHE A 2 36.86 14.32 -6.87
C PHE A 2 36.08 13.82 -5.64
N VAL A 3 36.79 13.45 -4.55
CA VAL A 3 36.16 12.97 -3.30
C VAL A 3 35.24 14.01 -2.63
N PHE A 4 35.47 15.31 -2.85
CA PHE A 4 34.66 16.39 -2.25
C PHE A 4 33.35 16.59 -3.02
N VAL A 5 33.43 16.57 -4.36
CA VAL A 5 32.28 16.60 -5.27
C VAL A 5 31.40 15.35 -5.09
N GLU A 6 32.03 14.20 -4.91
CA GLU A 6 31.40 12.89 -4.70
C GLU A 6 30.58 12.81 -3.40
N LYS A 7 31.08 13.36 -2.30
CA LYS A 7 30.35 13.44 -1.01
C LYS A 7 29.13 14.38 -1.06
N GLN A 8 29.16 15.38 -1.94
CA GLN A 8 28.14 16.43 -1.98
C GLN A 8 26.98 16.12 -2.96
N ILE A 9 27.27 15.33 -4.01
CA ILE A 9 26.33 14.90 -5.04
C ILE A 9 25.50 13.68 -4.58
N SER A 10 26.09 12.78 -3.78
CA SER A 10 25.45 11.53 -3.33
C SER A 10 24.08 11.69 -2.64
N PRO A 11 23.85 12.68 -1.75
CA PRO A 11 22.54 12.83 -1.08
C PRO A 11 21.41 13.24 -2.02
N SER A 12 21.71 14.02 -3.06
CA SER A 12 20.70 14.50 -4.02
C SER A 12 20.31 13.40 -5.00
N ILE A 13 21.28 12.58 -5.45
CA ILE A 13 21.00 11.37 -6.24
C ILE A 13 20.09 10.44 -5.47
N PHE A 14 20.44 10.21 -4.21
CA PHE A 14 19.71 9.33 -3.32
C PHE A 14 18.25 9.76 -3.17
N ALA A 15 18.01 11.04 -2.86
CA ALA A 15 16.65 11.54 -2.67
C ALA A 15 15.77 11.37 -3.93
N ILE A 16 16.35 11.60 -5.12
CA ILE A 16 15.65 11.39 -6.39
C ILE A 16 15.39 9.90 -6.64
N ALA A 17 16.38 9.05 -6.35
CA ALA A 17 16.26 7.60 -6.50
C ALA A 17 15.22 7.01 -5.56
N GLU A 18 15.21 7.42 -4.29
CA GLU A 18 14.24 7.03 -3.27
C GLU A 18 12.83 7.41 -3.69
N ALA A 19 12.63 8.67 -4.10
CA ALA A 19 11.31 9.14 -4.55
C ALA A 19 10.81 8.32 -5.75
N ARG A 20 11.68 8.07 -6.75
CA ARG A 20 11.31 7.26 -7.92
C ARG A 20 11.08 5.78 -7.58
N ALA A 21 11.90 5.20 -6.70
CA ALA A 21 11.73 3.83 -6.25
C ALA A 21 10.38 3.66 -5.56
N ARG A 22 10.01 4.59 -4.66
CA ARG A 22 8.71 4.59 -3.97
C ARG A 22 7.55 4.68 -4.96
N ILE A 23 7.62 5.57 -5.96
CA ILE A 23 6.58 5.70 -6.99
C ILE A 23 6.42 4.38 -7.76
N LEU A 24 7.50 3.84 -8.32
CA LEU A 24 7.47 2.62 -9.11
C LEU A 24 6.96 1.42 -8.31
N ALA A 25 7.38 1.31 -7.05
CA ALA A 25 6.95 0.26 -6.15
C ALA A 25 5.45 0.35 -5.84
N THR A 26 4.97 1.54 -5.44
CA THR A 26 3.56 1.77 -5.16
C THR A 26 2.70 1.52 -6.41
N GLU A 27 3.15 1.92 -7.59
CA GLU A 27 2.46 1.62 -8.85
C GLU A 27 2.40 0.12 -9.15
N ALA A 28 3.51 -0.59 -8.97
CA ALA A 28 3.60 -2.03 -9.17
C ALA A 28 2.69 -2.80 -8.21
N VAL A 29 2.70 -2.45 -6.92
CA VAL A 29 1.81 -3.03 -5.89
C VAL A 29 0.35 -2.78 -6.26
N ASN A 30 -0.03 -1.53 -6.51
CA ASN A 30 -1.41 -1.18 -6.84
C ASN A 30 -1.89 -1.89 -8.12
N LYS A 31 -1.02 -2.03 -9.12
CA LYS A 31 -1.34 -2.75 -10.34
C LYS A 31 -1.56 -4.25 -10.07
N ALA A 32 -0.68 -4.89 -9.30
CA ALA A 32 -0.80 -6.29 -8.93
C ALA A 32 -2.13 -6.56 -8.21
N VAL A 33 -2.48 -5.73 -7.23
CA VAL A 33 -3.72 -5.87 -6.47
C VAL A 33 -4.95 -5.64 -7.37
N ARG A 34 -4.98 -4.58 -8.18
CA ARG A 34 -6.12 -4.31 -9.09
C ARG A 34 -6.35 -5.42 -10.11
N ASP A 35 -5.27 -5.93 -10.73
CA ASP A 35 -5.39 -6.85 -11.86
C ASP A 35 -5.73 -8.29 -11.44
N LYS A 36 -5.38 -8.68 -10.20
CA LYS A 36 -5.49 -10.08 -9.73
C LYS A 36 -6.42 -10.28 -8.55
N ILE A 37 -6.58 -9.27 -7.70
CA ILE A 37 -7.32 -9.37 -6.42
C ILE A 37 -8.70 -8.70 -6.56
N ALA A 38 -8.72 -7.43 -6.98
CA ALA A 38 -9.96 -6.65 -7.03
C ALA A 38 -11.03 -7.16 -8.03
N LYS A 39 -10.62 -7.96 -9.03
CA LYS A 39 -11.56 -8.55 -10.01
C LYS A 39 -12.26 -9.81 -9.50
N ASN A 40 -11.72 -10.45 -8.46
CA ASN A 40 -12.07 -11.83 -8.12
C ASN A 40 -12.66 -12.00 -6.71
N VAL A 41 -12.64 -10.96 -5.88
CA VAL A 41 -13.08 -11.05 -4.47
C VAL A 41 -14.30 -10.18 -4.25
N GLN A 42 -15.40 -10.79 -3.80
CA GLN A 42 -16.58 -10.08 -3.32
C GLN A 42 -16.58 -10.03 -1.79
N TYR A 43 -17.21 -9.01 -1.20
CA TYR A 43 -17.34 -8.89 0.26
C TYR A 43 -17.89 -10.16 0.93
N LYS A 44 -18.87 -10.81 0.27
CA LYS A 44 -19.52 -12.04 0.75
C LYS A 44 -18.58 -13.25 0.85
N ASP A 45 -17.43 -13.21 0.16
CA ASP A 45 -16.47 -14.31 0.15
C ASP A 45 -15.57 -14.24 1.40
N LEU A 46 -15.35 -13.01 1.90
CA LEU A 46 -14.55 -12.71 3.08
C LEU A 46 -15.38 -12.69 4.37
N ILE A 47 -16.65 -12.28 4.29
CA ILE A 47 -17.51 -12.08 5.45
C ILE A 47 -18.89 -12.69 5.24
N SER A 48 -19.33 -13.49 6.21
CA SER A 48 -20.70 -14.00 6.33
C SER A 48 -21.49 -13.19 7.36
N ILE A 49 -22.62 -12.63 6.93
CA ILE A 49 -23.53 -11.87 7.80
C ILE A 49 -24.75 -12.74 8.09
N HIS A 50 -24.98 -13.05 9.37
CA HIS A 50 -26.20 -13.70 9.84
C HIS A 50 -27.17 -12.65 10.33
N LYS A 51 -28.44 -12.82 9.95
CA LYS A 51 -29.54 -11.94 10.33
C LYS A 51 -30.64 -12.73 11.03
N ASN A 52 -31.36 -12.10 11.96
CA ASN A 52 -32.58 -12.67 12.54
C ASN A 52 -33.78 -12.55 11.57
N SER A 53 -34.94 -13.06 11.98
CA SER A 53 -36.20 -13.00 11.23
C SER A 53 -36.66 -11.58 10.88
N ASN A 54 -36.21 -10.58 11.64
CA ASN A 54 -36.55 -9.17 11.46
C ASN A 54 -35.53 -8.45 10.55
N GLY A 55 -34.55 -9.17 9.99
CA GLY A 55 -33.52 -8.63 9.10
C GLY A 55 -32.34 -7.95 9.80
N GLN A 56 -32.26 -8.03 11.13
CA GLN A 56 -31.21 -7.40 11.93
C GLN A 56 -29.97 -8.27 11.98
N VAL A 57 -28.79 -7.66 11.85
CA VAL A 57 -27.50 -8.36 11.93
C VAL A 57 -27.29 -8.88 13.36
N THR A 58 -27.10 -10.19 13.49
CA THR A 58 -26.87 -10.85 14.78
C THR A 58 -25.44 -11.37 14.94
N LEU A 59 -24.78 -11.72 13.84
CA LEU A 59 -23.41 -12.21 13.84
C LEU A 59 -22.73 -11.84 12.52
N ILE A 60 -21.49 -11.39 12.63
CA ILE A 60 -20.55 -11.21 11.52
C ILE A 60 -19.45 -12.25 11.71
N GLN A 61 -19.30 -13.14 10.74
CA GLN A 61 -18.29 -14.19 10.77
C GLN A 61 -17.28 -13.97 9.65
N VAL A 62 -16.01 -13.93 10.04
CA VAL A 62 -14.88 -13.76 9.12
C VAL A 62 -14.46 -15.10 8.55
N ASN A 63 -14.25 -15.15 7.23
CA ASN A 63 -13.67 -16.30 6.54
C ASN A 63 -12.15 -16.20 6.54
N THR A 64 -11.52 -16.58 7.66
CA THR A 64 -10.06 -16.50 7.83
C THR A 64 -9.29 -17.32 6.79
N ILE A 65 -9.87 -18.43 6.30
CA ILE A 65 -9.23 -19.25 5.26
C ILE A 65 -9.08 -18.45 3.97
N GLU A 66 -10.14 -17.75 3.58
CA GLU A 66 -10.14 -16.94 2.36
C GLU A 66 -9.26 -15.68 2.51
N ILE A 67 -9.25 -15.04 3.69
CA ILE A 67 -8.32 -13.95 3.99
C ILE A 67 -6.87 -14.40 3.84
N ASN A 68 -6.50 -15.52 4.45
CA ASN A 68 -5.12 -16.03 4.37
C ASN A 68 -4.73 -16.40 2.93
N ARG A 69 -5.67 -16.96 2.16
CA ARG A 69 -5.48 -17.24 0.73
C ARG A 69 -5.18 -15.94 -0.02
N LEU A 70 -5.96 -14.90 0.26
CA LEU A 70 -5.83 -13.60 -0.38
C LEU A 70 -4.50 -12.91 -0.07
N GLU A 71 -4.08 -12.92 1.20
CA GLU A 71 -2.78 -12.39 1.64
C GLU A 71 -1.62 -13.10 0.93
N THR A 72 -1.70 -14.43 0.83
CA THR A 72 -0.67 -15.25 0.17
C THR A 72 -0.60 -14.95 -1.34
N GLU A 73 -1.75 -14.91 -2.02
CA GLU A 73 -1.81 -14.60 -3.45
C GLU A 73 -1.33 -13.18 -3.74
N THR A 74 -1.75 -12.21 -2.91
CA THR A 74 -1.29 -10.83 -3.02
C THR A 74 0.22 -10.73 -2.83
N THR A 75 0.77 -11.43 -1.84
CA THR A 75 2.22 -11.49 -1.60
C THR A 75 2.96 -11.96 -2.85
N LEU A 76 2.52 -13.07 -3.45
CA LEU A 76 3.16 -13.63 -4.65
C LEU A 76 3.09 -12.69 -5.86
N GLU A 77 1.94 -12.06 -6.09
CA GLU A 77 1.76 -11.14 -7.22
C GLU A 77 2.56 -9.84 -7.04
N VAL A 78 2.63 -9.30 -5.82
CA VAL A 78 3.45 -8.13 -5.51
C VAL A 78 4.93 -8.45 -5.68
N VAL A 79 5.41 -9.61 -5.20
CA VAL A 79 6.80 -10.03 -5.42
C VAL A 79 7.14 -10.08 -6.91
N LYS A 80 6.28 -10.70 -7.74
CA LYS A 80 6.47 -10.75 -9.20
C LYS A 80 6.49 -9.36 -9.83
N ALA A 81 5.58 -8.48 -9.40
CA ALA A 81 5.48 -7.13 -9.94
C ALA A 81 6.73 -6.30 -9.62
N LEU A 82 7.23 -6.36 -8.39
CA LEU A 82 8.45 -5.69 -7.97
C LEU A 82 9.68 -6.24 -8.72
N GLN A 83 9.79 -7.56 -8.87
CA GLN A 83 10.86 -8.18 -9.66
C GLN A 83 10.89 -7.64 -11.09
N LYS A 84 9.73 -7.49 -11.74
CA LYS A 84 9.66 -6.96 -13.10
C LYS A 84 10.21 -5.53 -13.19
N VAL A 85 9.82 -4.65 -12.27
CA VAL A 85 10.33 -3.26 -12.20
C VAL A 85 11.85 -3.24 -12.05
N THR A 86 12.41 -4.17 -11.28
CA THR A 86 13.87 -4.24 -11.06
C THR A 86 14.65 -4.74 -12.28
N MET A 87 14.00 -5.48 -13.18
CA MET A 87 14.60 -6.02 -14.40
C MET A 87 14.59 -5.03 -15.59
N GLU A 88 13.81 -3.95 -15.54
CA GLU A 88 13.64 -2.97 -16.64
C GLU A 88 14.80 -1.96 -16.78
N GLY A 89 15.97 -2.28 -16.22
CA GLY A 89 17.21 -1.55 -16.48
C GLY A 89 17.57 -0.47 -15.47
N GLY A 90 16.77 -0.28 -14.42
CA GLY A 90 17.04 0.69 -13.35
C GLY A 90 16.61 2.12 -13.69
N ILE A 91 16.81 3.04 -12.75
CA ILE A 91 16.50 4.46 -12.91
C ILE A 91 17.69 5.17 -13.56
N LEU A 92 17.43 5.94 -14.61
CA LEU A 92 18.40 6.87 -15.21
C LEU A 92 18.17 8.28 -14.67
N ILE A 93 19.20 8.85 -14.05
CA ILE A 93 19.19 10.23 -13.52
C ILE A 93 20.26 11.06 -14.24
N PRO A 94 19.90 12.13 -14.96
CA PRO A 94 20.89 13.04 -15.56
C PRO A 94 21.77 13.67 -14.48
N LEU A 95 23.09 13.70 -14.70
CA LEU A 95 24.03 14.30 -13.74
C LEU A 95 23.67 15.76 -13.41
N GLY A 96 23.18 16.51 -14.39
CA GLY A 96 22.76 17.90 -14.20
C GLY A 96 21.56 18.06 -13.26
N MET A 97 20.71 17.05 -13.11
CA MET A 97 19.61 17.03 -12.12
C MET A 97 20.14 17.07 -10.68
N VAL A 98 21.33 16.54 -10.46
CA VAL A 98 21.98 16.47 -9.14
C VAL A 98 22.59 17.80 -8.73
N THR A 99 22.92 18.65 -9.69
CA THR A 99 23.55 19.95 -9.44
C THR A 99 22.60 20.98 -8.79
N GLY A 100 21.29 20.67 -8.72
CA GLY A 100 20.25 21.59 -8.24
C GLY A 100 19.94 22.75 -9.21
N SER A 101 20.67 22.87 -10.32
CA SER A 101 20.42 23.89 -11.34
C SER A 101 19.22 23.51 -12.20
N LYS A 102 18.21 24.38 -12.23
CA LYS A 102 17.03 24.23 -13.12
C LYS A 102 17.41 24.22 -14.60
N ILE A 103 18.49 24.91 -14.96
CA ILE A 103 18.99 25.02 -16.34
C ILE A 103 19.65 23.70 -16.76
N LEU A 104 20.38 23.07 -15.85
CA LEU A 104 21.15 21.85 -16.13
C LEU A 104 20.38 20.57 -15.87
N ALA A 105 19.16 20.61 -15.34
CA ALA A 105 18.42 19.43 -14.89
C ALA A 105 18.23 18.32 -15.96
N GLY A 106 18.22 18.69 -17.25
CA GLY A 106 18.14 17.75 -18.37
C GLY A 106 19.48 17.42 -19.04
N PHE A 107 20.60 17.94 -18.55
CA PHE A 107 21.91 17.86 -19.22
C PHE A 107 22.87 16.89 -18.51
N GLY A 108 23.84 16.40 -19.29
CA GLY A 108 24.94 15.57 -18.83
C GLY A 108 24.70 14.06 -19.00
N PRO A 109 25.76 13.24 -18.78
CA PRO A 109 25.65 11.80 -18.89
C PRO A 109 24.69 11.23 -17.82
N PRO A 110 23.91 10.19 -18.14
CA PRO A 110 23.00 9.57 -17.19
C PRO A 110 23.76 8.72 -16.17
N ILE A 111 23.36 8.83 -14.92
CA ILE A 111 23.76 7.94 -13.83
C ILE A 111 22.72 6.83 -13.74
N ARG A 112 23.17 5.58 -13.83
CA ARG A 112 22.31 4.41 -13.72
C ARG A 112 22.23 3.94 -12.27
N ILE A 113 21.02 3.77 -11.78
CA ILE A 113 20.73 3.31 -10.43
C ILE A 113 19.91 2.03 -10.53
N SER A 114 20.42 0.97 -9.92
CA SER A 114 19.71 -0.30 -9.90
C SER A 114 18.80 -0.37 -8.68
N LEU A 115 17.59 -0.88 -8.88
CA LEU A 115 16.67 -1.20 -7.82
C LEU A 115 16.63 -2.70 -7.68
N TYR A 116 16.67 -3.21 -6.46
CA TYR A 116 16.49 -4.63 -6.17
C TYR A 116 15.44 -4.78 -5.07
N PRO A 117 14.45 -5.67 -5.21
CA PRO A 117 13.60 -5.99 -4.07
C PRO A 117 14.47 -6.74 -3.06
N VAL A 118 14.44 -6.34 -1.80
CA VAL A 118 15.16 -7.05 -0.75
C VAL A 118 14.18 -7.50 0.32
N GLY A 119 14.37 -8.72 0.80
CA GLY A 119 13.49 -9.31 1.79
C GLY A 119 12.14 -9.76 1.23
N THR A 120 11.26 -10.07 2.17
CA THR A 120 9.94 -10.67 1.91
C THR A 120 8.88 -9.57 1.94
N VAL A 121 8.03 -9.52 0.92
CA VAL A 121 6.81 -8.70 0.95
C VAL A 121 5.91 -9.24 2.06
N LYS A 122 5.48 -8.37 2.97
CA LYS A 122 4.51 -8.70 4.02
C LYS A 122 3.17 -8.12 3.64
N VAL A 123 2.15 -8.98 3.62
CA VAL A 123 0.76 -8.58 3.42
C VAL A 123 -0.01 -9.03 4.65
N ASN A 124 -0.69 -8.10 5.30
CA ASN A 124 -1.58 -8.39 6.42
C ASN A 124 -2.93 -7.74 6.16
N THR A 125 -3.98 -8.30 6.75
CA THR A 125 -5.32 -7.73 6.72
C THR A 125 -5.60 -6.98 8.01
N THR A 126 -6.19 -5.80 7.89
CA THR A 126 -6.68 -5.00 9.00
C THR A 126 -8.18 -4.75 8.84
N GLU A 127 -8.90 -4.82 9.95
CA GLU A 127 -10.35 -4.62 10.01
C GLU A 127 -10.65 -3.37 10.84
N ALA A 128 -11.57 -2.54 10.35
CA ALA A 128 -12.00 -1.32 11.01
C ALA A 128 -13.52 -1.21 11.03
N PHE A 129 -14.06 -0.82 12.19
CA PHE A 129 -15.47 -0.46 12.37
C PHE A 129 -15.55 1.03 12.71
N GLU A 130 -16.09 1.82 11.79
CA GLU A 130 -16.13 3.28 11.87
C GLU A 130 -17.59 3.76 11.90
N GLU A 131 -17.86 4.87 12.59
CA GLU A 131 -19.19 5.50 12.53
C GLU A 131 -19.40 6.10 11.12
N ALA A 132 -20.52 5.74 10.48
CA ALA A 132 -20.86 6.23 9.13
C ALA A 132 -22.12 7.10 9.09
N GLY A 133 -22.79 7.26 10.23
CA GLY A 133 -24.02 8.03 10.36
C GLY A 133 -24.87 7.54 11.53
N ILE A 134 -26.09 8.07 11.64
CA ILE A 134 -27.03 7.73 12.72
C ILE A 134 -27.38 6.24 12.64
N ASN A 135 -26.90 5.46 13.62
CA ASN A 135 -27.03 3.99 13.68
C ASN A 135 -26.45 3.26 12.48
N GLN A 136 -25.36 3.78 11.93
CA GLN A 136 -24.64 3.15 10.84
C GLN A 136 -23.19 2.95 11.23
N THR A 137 -22.73 1.71 11.10
CA THR A 137 -21.32 1.34 11.29
C THR A 137 -20.77 0.90 9.93
N ARG A 138 -19.74 1.59 9.44
CA ARG A 138 -18.95 1.16 8.29
C ARG A 138 -17.96 0.11 8.74
N HIS A 139 -18.04 -1.06 8.16
CA HIS A 139 -17.05 -2.12 8.33
C HIS A 139 -16.16 -2.17 7.09
N LYS A 140 -14.85 -2.07 7.30
CA LYS A 140 -13.84 -2.00 6.24
C LYS A 140 -12.73 -3.01 6.49
N ILE A 141 -12.32 -3.69 5.41
CA ILE A 141 -11.19 -4.62 5.38
C ILE A 141 -10.14 -4.06 4.43
N VAL A 142 -8.92 -3.91 4.93
CA VAL A 142 -7.79 -3.29 4.23
C VAL A 142 -6.58 -4.22 4.25
N LEU A 143 -5.97 -4.44 3.08
CA LEU A 143 -4.66 -5.06 2.99
C LEU A 143 -3.57 -4.01 3.25
N ASP A 144 -2.80 -4.19 4.32
CA ASP A 144 -1.54 -3.50 4.62
C ASP A 144 -0.40 -4.26 3.94
N ILE A 145 0.13 -3.68 2.87
CA ILE A 145 1.21 -4.26 2.07
C ILE A 145 2.50 -3.49 2.36
N ARG A 146 3.50 -4.20 2.91
CA ARG A 146 4.83 -3.66 3.20
C ARG A 146 5.88 -4.38 2.38
N SER A 147 6.67 -3.62 1.65
CA SER A 147 7.77 -4.13 0.84
C SER A 147 9.02 -3.29 1.04
N GLU A 148 10.17 -3.92 1.00
CA GLU A 148 11.47 -3.27 1.12
C GLU A 148 12.23 -3.36 -0.20
N ILE A 149 12.79 -2.23 -0.63
CA ILE A 149 13.53 -2.12 -1.88
C ILE A 149 14.90 -1.56 -1.59
N ARG A 150 15.93 -2.28 -2.03
CA ARG A 150 17.30 -1.83 -1.97
C ARG A 150 17.63 -1.01 -3.20
N ILE A 151 18.03 0.23 -2.96
CA ILE A 151 18.59 1.10 -3.99
C ILE A 151 20.09 0.87 -4.00
N VAL A 152 20.61 0.44 -5.14
CA VAL A 152 22.03 0.21 -5.35
C VAL A 152 22.54 1.25 -6.34
N GLN A 153 23.35 2.17 -5.81
CA GLN A 153 24.11 3.14 -6.60
C GLN A 153 25.61 2.84 -6.46
N PRO A 154 26.48 3.40 -7.31
CA PRO A 154 27.91 3.36 -7.05
C PRO A 154 28.20 3.89 -5.63
N LEU A 155 29.04 3.18 -4.87
CA LEU A 155 29.58 3.52 -3.55
C LEU A 155 28.70 3.28 -2.31
N ILE A 156 27.36 3.32 -2.41
CA ILE A 156 26.44 3.17 -1.25
C ILE A 156 25.18 2.40 -1.67
N SER A 157 24.65 1.56 -0.77
CA SER A 157 23.32 0.98 -0.89
C SER A 157 22.44 1.32 0.31
N THR A 158 21.15 1.45 0.11
CA THR A 158 20.16 1.69 1.16
C THR A 158 18.91 0.87 0.95
N ASP A 159 18.14 0.69 2.01
CA ASP A 159 16.85 0.02 1.97
C ASP A 159 15.74 1.04 2.21
N VAL A 160 14.71 1.00 1.37
CA VAL A 160 13.55 1.88 1.41
C VAL A 160 12.30 1.06 1.66
N GLU A 161 11.59 1.36 2.75
CA GLU A 161 10.29 0.76 3.04
C GLU A 161 9.17 1.47 2.27
N VAL A 162 8.40 0.69 1.55
CA VAL A 162 7.19 1.12 0.84
C VAL A 162 5.99 0.46 1.50
N ARG A 163 5.02 1.28 1.92
CA ARG A 163 3.75 0.86 2.50
C ARG A 163 2.61 1.28 1.59
N THR A 164 1.69 0.36 1.33
CA THR A 164 0.50 0.61 0.51
C THR A 164 -0.71 -0.05 1.17
N ASP A 165 -1.73 0.75 1.44
CA ASP A 165 -3.00 0.28 2.00
C ASP A 165 -4.03 0.13 0.89
N VAL A 166 -4.61 -1.05 0.73
CA VAL A 166 -5.62 -1.31 -0.30
C VAL A 166 -6.92 -1.80 0.33
N PRO A 167 -8.02 -1.02 0.26
CA PRO A 167 -9.33 -1.50 0.70
C PRO A 167 -9.81 -2.60 -0.25
N ILE A 168 -10.14 -3.77 0.30
CA ILE A 168 -10.59 -4.94 -0.46
C ILE A 168 -12.06 -5.26 -0.24
N ALA A 169 -12.62 -4.84 0.89
CA ALA A 169 -14.02 -5.06 1.22
C ALA A 169 -14.53 -3.92 2.10
N GLU A 170 -15.75 -3.47 1.83
CA GLU A 170 -16.42 -2.48 2.65
C GLU A 170 -17.94 -2.72 2.64
N THR A 171 -18.58 -2.53 3.79
CA THR A 171 -20.04 -2.55 3.90
C THR A 171 -20.54 -1.57 4.97
N ILE A 172 -21.81 -1.18 4.86
CA ILE A 172 -22.50 -0.40 5.88
C ILE A 172 -23.47 -1.32 6.63
N ILE A 173 -23.25 -1.42 7.94
CA ILE A 173 -24.11 -2.15 8.87
C ILE A 173 -25.09 -1.14 9.47
N ILE A 174 -26.38 -1.39 9.27
CA ILE A 174 -27.45 -0.54 9.81
C ILE A 174 -27.95 -1.18 11.12
N GLY A 175 -27.82 -0.44 12.22
CA GLY A 175 -28.36 -0.79 13.53
C GLY A 175 -29.75 -0.20 13.78
N GLU A 176 -30.38 -0.61 14.88
CA GLU A 176 -31.63 0.03 15.32
C GLU A 176 -31.37 1.43 15.87
N VAL A 177 -32.28 2.37 15.58
CA VAL A 177 -32.30 3.68 16.25
C VAL A 177 -32.75 3.48 17.70
N PRO A 178 -31.94 3.87 18.72
CA PRO A 178 -32.37 3.79 20.09
C PRO A 178 -33.66 4.59 20.29
N ARG A 179 -34.72 3.95 20.80
CA ARG A 179 -35.91 4.68 21.25
C ARG A 179 -35.54 5.36 22.56
N ALA A 180 -35.46 6.69 22.55
CA ALA A 180 -35.26 7.46 23.78
C ALA A 180 -36.46 7.21 24.72
N ILE A 181 -36.22 6.52 25.84
CA ILE A 181 -37.18 6.48 26.94
C ILE A 181 -36.99 7.78 27.73
N LEU A 182 -37.72 8.81 27.33
CA LEU A 182 -37.86 10.06 28.08
C LEU A 182 -38.68 9.79 29.35
N ASN A 183 -38.03 9.32 30.41
CA ASN A 183 -38.61 9.30 31.75
C ASN A 183 -38.47 10.70 32.36
N TRP A 184 -39.38 11.61 32.00
CA TRP A 184 -39.52 12.87 32.72
C TRP A 184 -40.21 12.60 34.06
N LYS A 185 -39.46 12.63 35.16
CA LYS A 185 -40.05 12.76 36.49
C LYS A 185 -40.49 14.21 36.67
N SER A 186 -41.80 14.45 36.65
CA SER A 186 -42.37 15.65 37.23
C SER A 186 -42.15 15.59 38.74
N ASN A 187 -41.39 16.54 39.29
CA ASN A 187 -41.52 16.93 40.69
C ASN A 187 -42.63 17.97 40.81
#